data_AF-A0A853U5P5-F1
#
_entry.id   AF-A0A853U5P5-F1
#
_cell.length_a   1.000
_cell.length_b   1.000
_cell.length_c   1.000
_cell.angle_alpha   90.00
_cell.angle_beta   90.00
_cell.angle_gamma   90.00
#
_symmetry.space_group_name_H-M   'P 1'
#
loop_
_entity.id
_entity.type
_entity.pdbx_description
1 polymer ?
#
loop_
_entity_poly.entity_id
_entity_poly.type
_entity_poly.pdbx_seq_one_letter_code
_entity_poly.pdbx_strand_id
1 'polypeptide(L)' 'MDQAAVARDGLDIGYGWHIDQDSLVWHNGMTGGFSSWMSLQPGRGQGVVVLSNTMNSVDDLGMGLAGSSFEASVR' A
#
# COMPACT_ATOMS: atom_id res chain seq x y z
N MET A 1 11.01 22.34 -5.29
CA MET A 1 10.54 21.73 -4.03
C MET A 1 9.15 22.27 -3.80
N ASP A 2 8.23 21.39 -3.40
CA ASP A 2 6.78 21.57 -3.29
C ASP A 2 5.99 21.18 -4.56
N GLN A 3 5.78 19.87 -4.72
CA GLN A 3 4.53 19.39 -5.32
C GLN A 3 3.67 18.94 -4.15
N ALA A 4 2.63 19.73 -3.86
CA ALA A 4 1.63 19.40 -2.87
C ALA A 4 0.98 18.07 -3.26
N ALA A 5 1.28 17.01 -2.49
CA ALA A 5 0.54 15.77 -2.52
C ALA A 5 -0.95 16.13 -2.34
N VAL A 6 -1.80 15.61 -3.22
CA VAL A 6 -3.25 15.77 -3.08
C VAL A 6 -3.67 14.81 -1.98
N ALA A 7 -3.59 15.27 -0.73
CA ALA A 7 -4.04 14.52 0.43
C ALA A 7 -5.55 14.30 0.32
N ARG A 8 -5.96 13.06 0.08
CA ARG A 8 -7.32 12.62 0.32
C ARG A 8 -7.25 11.59 1.44
N ASP A 9 -7.86 11.95 2.57
CA ASP A 9 -8.06 11.07 3.72
C ASP A 9 -6.79 10.40 4.28
N GLY A 10 -5.73 11.20 4.48
CA GLY A 10 -4.49 10.72 5.11
C GLY A 10 -3.63 9.80 4.25
N LEU A 11 -3.91 9.75 2.96
CA LEU A 11 -3.08 9.10 1.96
C LEU A 11 -2.48 10.16 1.02
N ASP A 12 -1.17 10.22 0.96
CA ASP A 12 -0.39 11.04 0.04
C ASP A 12 0.10 10.20 -1.14
N ILE A 13 0.32 10.87 -2.28
CA ILE A 13 0.87 10.24 -3.49
C ILE A 13 2.23 10.86 -3.80
N GLY A 14 3.27 10.03 -3.85
CA GLY A 14 4.63 10.39 -4.26
C GLY A 14 4.91 10.08 -5.73
N TYR A 15 6.13 9.67 -6.04
CA TYR A 15 6.56 9.24 -7.39
C TYR A 15 5.99 7.88 -7.80
N GLY A 16 4.66 7.75 -7.85
CA GLY A 16 3.97 6.49 -8.12
C GLY A 16 3.92 5.57 -6.91
N TRP A 17 3.80 6.14 -5.71
CA TRP A 17 3.66 5.41 -4.46
C TRP A 17 2.57 6.06 -3.63
N HIS A 18 1.79 5.23 -2.94
CA HIS A 18 0.91 5.64 -1.86
C HIS A 18 1.75 5.75 -0.58
N ILE A 19 1.49 6.78 0.22
CA ILE A 19 2.16 7.05 1.49
C ILE A 19 1.06 7.32 2.50
N ASP A 20 0.90 6.44 3.50
CA ASP A 20 -0.11 6.64 4.53
C ASP A 20 0.41 7.43 5.74
N GLN A 21 -0.47 7.68 6.72
CA GLN A 21 -0.17 8.43 7.94
C GLN A 21 0.91 7.77 8.80
N ASP A 22 1.06 6.44 8.71
CA ASP A 22 2.07 5.66 9.44
C ASP A 22 3.39 5.59 8.67
N SER A 23 3.52 6.37 7.58
CA SER A 23 4.67 6.36 6.66
C SER A 23 4.89 5.02 5.96
N LEU A 24 3.84 4.21 5.81
CA LEU A 24 3.89 3.03 4.95
C LEU A 24 3.90 3.50 3.50
N VAL A 25 4.98 3.19 2.80
CA VAL A 25 5.12 3.48 1.37
C VAL A 25 4.73 2.23 0.61
N TRP A 26 3.64 2.27 -0.16
CA TRP A 26 3.11 1.09 -0.82
C TRP A 26 2.56 1.37 -2.22
N HIS A 27 2.47 0.31 -3.03
CA HIS A 27 1.83 0.35 -4.33
C HIS A 27 1.33 -1.05 -4.65
N ASN A 28 0.18 -1.14 -5.31
CA ASN A 28 -0.36 -2.39 -5.81
C ASN A 28 -0.41 -2.39 -7.34
N GLY A 29 -0.63 -3.56 -7.92
CA GLY A 29 -0.70 -3.71 -9.37
C GLY A 29 -1.75 -4.73 -9.72
N MET A 30 -2.47 -4.51 -10.80
CA MET A 30 -3.39 -5.50 -11.34
C MET A 30 -3.36 -5.47 -12.86
N THR A 31 -3.36 -6.66 -13.44
CA THR A 31 -3.65 -6.91 -14.86
C THR A 31 -4.77 -7.95 -14.93
N GLY A 32 -5.29 -8.25 -16.13
CA GLY A 32 -6.42 -9.18 -16.32
C GLY A 32 -6.20 -10.64 -15.86
N GLY A 33 -5.04 -10.97 -15.28
CA GLY A 33 -4.75 -12.30 -14.71
C GLY A 33 -3.76 -12.30 -13.54
N PHE A 34 -3.32 -11.14 -13.06
CA PHE A 34 -2.31 -11.04 -11.99
C PHE A 34 -2.64 -9.88 -11.06
N SER A 35 -2.27 -10.03 -9.80
CA SER A 35 -2.29 -8.95 -8.81
C SER A 35 -0.99 -8.95 -8.00
N SER A 36 -0.61 -7.79 -7.51
CA SER A 36 0.62 -7.61 -6.74
C SER A 36 0.49 -6.52 -5.68
N TRP A 37 1.27 -6.64 -4.62
CA TRP A 37 1.46 -5.64 -3.59
C TRP A 37 2.96 -5.46 -3.29
N MET A 38 3.40 -4.24 -3.06
CA MET A 38 4.70 -3.95 -2.48
C MET A 38 4.57 -2.84 -1.45
N SER A 39 5.18 -3.03 -0.28
CA SER A 39 5.28 -1.98 0.74
C SER A 39 6.62 -1.97 1.46
N LEU A 40 6.99 -0.79 1.96
CA LEU A 40 8.17 -0.51 2.76
C LEU A 40 7.74 0.29 3.99
N GLN A 41 8.18 -0.16 5.17
CA GLN A 41 8.02 0.55 6.44
C GLN A 41 9.40 0.88 7.02
N PRO A 42 10.00 2.02 6.63
CA PRO A 42 11.38 2.36 7.01
C PRO A 42 11.60 2.39 8.53
N GLY A 43 10.62 2.90 9.28
CA GLY A 43 10.67 2.97 10.74
C GLY A 43 10.75 1.61 11.44
N ARG A 44 10.34 0.53 10.77
CA ARG A 44 10.40 -0.86 11.28
C ARG A 44 11.49 -1.69 10.60
N GLY A 45 12.17 -1.16 9.59
CA GLY A 45 13.09 -1.94 8.74
C GLY A 45 12.41 -3.10 8.03
N GLN A 46 11.10 -2.98 7.73
CA GLN A 46 10.28 -4.04 7.16
C GLN A 46 9.91 -3.73 5.71
N GLY A 47 9.90 -4.75 4.86
CA GLY A 47 9.36 -4.69 3.51
C GLY A 47 8.52 -5.92 3.21
N VAL A 48 7.45 -5.75 2.45
CA VAL A 48 6.54 -6.83 2.04
C VAL A 48 6.34 -6.77 0.54
N VAL A 49 6.42 -7.93 -0.12
CA VAL A 49 6.06 -8.10 -1.52
C VAL A 49 5.15 -9.31 -1.63
N VAL A 50 4.00 -9.15 -2.30
CA VAL A 50 3.07 -10.23 -2.62
C VAL A 50 2.86 -10.26 -4.12
N LEU A 51 2.96 -11.45 -4.72
CA LEU A 51 2.73 -11.67 -6.15
C LEU A 51 1.73 -12.82 -6.30
N SER A 52 0.73 -12.62 -7.16
CA SER A 52 -0.33 -13.59 -7.42
C SER A 52 -0.52 -13.78 -8.92
N ASN A 53 -0.70 -15.04 -9.33
CA ASN A 53 -1.04 -15.44 -10.70
C ASN A 53 -2.56 -15.46 -10.95
N THR A 54 -3.30 -14.66 -10.18
CA THR A 54 -4.75 -14.50 -10.32
C THR A 54 -5.10 -13.03 -10.24
N MET A 55 -6.29 -12.67 -10.74
CA MET A 55 -6.83 -11.31 -10.62
C MET A 55 -7.46 -11.02 -9.25
N ASN A 56 -7.49 -11.99 -8.32
CA ASN A 56 -7.98 -11.75 -6.97
C ASN A 56 -7.06 -10.74 -6.28
N SER A 57 -7.62 -9.70 -5.67
CA SER A 57 -6.81 -8.71 -4.97
C SER A 57 -6.00 -9.35 -3.84
N VAL A 58 -4.76 -8.88 -3.68
CA VAL A 58 -3.86 -9.27 -2.59
C VAL A 58 -3.63 -8.11 -1.61
N ASP A 59 -4.36 -7.01 -1.75
CA ASP A 59 -4.11 -5.78 -0.99
C ASP A 59 -4.31 -6.00 0.51
N ASP A 60 -5.40 -6.65 0.92
CA ASP A 60 -5.67 -6.95 2.34
C ASP A 60 -4.58 -7.83 2.96
N LEU A 61 -4.07 -8.81 2.19
CA LEU A 61 -2.97 -9.67 2.62
C LEU A 61 -1.67 -8.86 2.76
N GLY A 62 -1.37 -8.01 1.78
CA GLY A 62 -0.20 -7.14 1.79
C GLY A 62 -0.20 -6.17 2.97
N MET A 63 -1.35 -5.52 3.22
CA MET A 63 -1.57 -4.62 4.34
C MET A 63 -1.42 -5.35 5.69
N GLY A 64 -2.05 -6.50 5.84
CA GLY A 64 -1.94 -7.31 7.06
C GLY A 64 -0.50 -7.75 7.36
N LEU A 65 0.26 -8.15 6.33
CA LEU A 65 1.67 -8.51 6.45
C LEU A 65 2.57 -7.31 6.75
N ALA A 66 2.25 -6.13 6.23
CA ALA A 66 2.95 -4.89 6.55
C ALA A 66 2.76 -4.48 8.02
N GLY A 67 1.79 -5.09 8.70
CA GLY A 67 1.49 -4.83 10.09
C GLY A 67 1.00 -3.40 10.30
N SER A 68 0.38 -2.80 9.29
CA SER A 68 -0.43 -1.60 9.43
C SER A 68 -1.79 -2.01 9.99
N SER A 69 -2.12 -1.46 11.15
CA SER A 69 -3.46 -1.56 11.70
C SER A 69 -4.36 -0.57 10.99
N PHE A 70 -4.93 -0.97 9.84
CA PHE A 70 -6.14 -0.31 9.38
C PHE A 70 -7.30 -0.88 10.19
N GLU A 71 -7.86 -0.08 11.10
CA GLU A 71 -9.22 -0.30 11.58
C GLU A 71 -10.12 -0.20 10.35
N ALA A 72 -10.50 -1.36 9.80
CA ALA A 72 -11.55 -1.46 8.82
C ALA A 72 -12.82 -0.88 9.47
N SER A 73 -13.17 0.35 9.11
CA SER A 73 -14.47 0.91 9.48
C SER A 73 -15.52 0.02 8.82
N VAL A 74 -16.06 -0.91 9.61
CA VAL A 74 -17.28 -1.64 9.28
C VAL A 74 -18.37 -0.59 9.07
N ARG A 75 -18.75 -0.39 7.82
CA ARG A 75 -20.03 0.15 7.41
C ARG A 75 -20.65 -0.79 6.40
#